data_AF-A0A7W5FNS6-F1
#
_entry.id   AF-A0A7W5FNS6-F1
#
_cell.length_a   1.000
_cell.length_b   1.000
_cell.length_c   1.000
_cell.angle_alpha   90.00
_cell.angle_beta   90.00
_cell.angle_gamma   90.00
#
_symmetry.space_group_name_H-M   'P 1'
#
loop_
_entity.id
_entity.type
_entity.pdbx_description
1 polymer ?
#
loop_
_entity_poly.entity_id
_entity_poly.type
_entity_poly.pdbx_seq_one_letter_code
_entity_poly.pdbx_strand_id
1 'polypeptide(L)'
;MAHFKCKCGLRLSNGLCPNDIQIRVVKDETWQKAVCTNKDIVFVFMDYDIWKCPRCNRVYSFKKNNIDKMFAIEEVEMNILTQCLCGQQDFNTYIAYTDIEMDRYTSTADTAGQMPNPPRDLWSCNTCNRFFLKEAQSEIIQVYREQDYYAYDDIASADEEPRNVYLIPKGYTGWIEIHYRQASYPLIEINNNEYVFEIPDSGILRISNKEPHYEEDEYYYTDSNGRSTCELVSRHIIEDSGETLREKFLVGKEENKD
;
A
#
# COMPACT_ATOMS: atom_id res chain seq x y z
N MET A 1 -7.52 -9.22 -8.90
CA MET A 1 -7.41 -8.59 -7.56
C MET A 1 -6.53 -7.38 -7.69
N ALA A 2 -6.91 -6.25 -7.11
CA ALA A 2 -6.11 -5.04 -7.12
C ALA A 2 -5.26 -4.97 -5.84
N HIS A 3 -4.10 -4.33 -5.95
CA HIS A 3 -3.21 -4.05 -4.85
C HIS A 3 -2.78 -2.59 -4.92
N PHE A 4 -2.58 -1.99 -3.75
CA PHE A 4 -2.13 -0.61 -3.64
C PHE A 4 -1.25 -0.45 -2.40
N LYS A 5 -0.09 0.20 -2.52
CA LYS A 5 0.78 0.49 -1.38
C LYS A 5 0.39 1.85 -0.78
N CYS A 6 -0.09 1.85 0.46
CA CYS A 6 -0.38 3.09 1.18
C CYS A 6 0.93 3.85 1.47
N LYS A 7 0.84 5.18 1.63
CA LYS A 7 1.97 6.07 2.06
C LYS A 7 2.55 5.76 3.45
N CYS A 8 2.08 4.72 4.16
CA CYS A 8 2.70 4.22 5.40
C CYS A 8 3.39 2.85 5.21
N GLY A 9 3.64 2.47 3.96
CA GLY A 9 4.23 1.20 3.56
C GLY A 9 3.28 0.00 3.57
N LEU A 10 2.07 0.10 4.15
CA LEU A 10 1.15 -1.04 4.17
C LEU A 10 0.59 -1.34 2.76
N ARG A 11 0.72 -2.59 2.31
CA ARG A 11 0.05 -3.10 1.10
C ARG A 11 -1.43 -3.36 1.38
N LEU A 12 -2.30 -2.62 0.70
CA LEU A 12 -3.74 -2.77 0.69
C LEU A 12 -4.16 -3.68 -0.47
N SER A 13 -5.26 -4.41 -0.29
CA SER A 13 -5.84 -5.23 -1.36
C SER A 13 -7.34 -5.42 -1.18
N ASN A 14 -8.07 -5.45 -2.29
CA ASN A 14 -9.49 -5.83 -2.33
C ASN A 14 -9.69 -7.32 -2.65
N GLY A 15 -8.63 -8.11 -2.53
CA GLY A 15 -8.66 -9.50 -2.95
C GLY A 15 -9.22 -10.48 -1.92
N LEU A 16 -9.33 -10.05 -0.66
CA LEU A 16 -10.11 -10.77 0.33
C LEU A 16 -11.60 -10.45 0.14
N CYS A 17 -12.45 -11.45 0.27
CA CYS A 17 -13.89 -11.27 0.26
C CYS A 17 -14.49 -12.06 1.43
N PRO A 18 -15.10 -11.39 2.42
CA PRO A 18 -15.24 -9.93 2.54
C PRO A 18 -13.92 -9.21 2.92
N ASN A 19 -13.81 -7.92 2.62
CA ASN A 19 -12.68 -7.06 3.04
C ASN A 19 -13.14 -5.81 3.82
N ASP A 20 -12.24 -5.27 4.63
CA ASP A 20 -12.37 -4.02 5.40
C ASP A 20 -11.59 -2.84 4.80
N ILE A 21 -10.95 -3.06 3.65
CA ILE A 21 -10.14 -2.07 2.94
C ILE A 21 -11.02 -1.19 2.06
N GLN A 22 -11.89 -1.79 1.26
CA GLN A 22 -12.77 -1.10 0.34
C GLN A 22 -14.01 -0.60 1.10
N ILE A 23 -14.27 0.69 0.96
CA ILE A 23 -15.44 1.37 1.51
C ILE A 23 -16.38 1.70 0.37
N ARG A 24 -17.65 1.37 0.56
CA ARG A 24 -18.77 1.82 -0.27
C ARG A 24 -19.35 3.08 0.36
N VAL A 25 -19.59 4.11 -0.45
CA VAL A 25 -20.15 5.38 0.01
C VAL A 25 -21.38 5.70 -0.83
N VAL A 26 -22.56 5.68 -0.24
CA VAL A 26 -23.83 5.99 -0.89
C VAL A 26 -24.42 7.27 -0.33
N LYS A 27 -25.16 8.04 -1.12
CA LYS A 27 -25.90 9.19 -0.59
C LYS A 27 -26.95 8.73 0.41
N ASP A 28 -27.14 9.48 1.49
CA ASP A 28 -28.13 9.15 2.52
C ASP A 28 -29.55 9.00 1.95
N GLU A 29 -29.99 9.92 1.08
CA GLU A 29 -31.29 9.83 0.39
C GLU A 29 -31.48 8.51 -0.40
N THR A 30 -30.39 7.96 -0.95
CA THR A 30 -30.40 6.71 -1.73
C THR A 30 -30.49 5.51 -0.80
N TRP A 31 -29.75 5.55 0.32
CA TRP A 31 -29.85 4.57 1.40
C TRP A 31 -31.27 4.51 1.94
N GLN A 32 -31.82 5.65 2.37
CA GLN A 32 -33.19 5.74 2.91
C GLN A 32 -34.23 5.20 1.92
N LYS A 33 -34.09 5.51 0.63
CA LYS A 33 -34.98 4.98 -0.40
C LYS A 33 -34.87 3.45 -0.53
N ALA A 34 -33.66 2.89 -0.48
CA ALA A 34 -33.46 1.45 -0.52
C ALA A 34 -34.10 0.77 0.70
N VAL A 35 -33.87 1.32 1.90
CA VAL A 35 -34.49 0.90 3.17
C VAL A 35 -36.02 0.90 3.05
N CYS A 36 -36.61 2.03 2.65
CA CYS A 36 -38.06 2.20 2.57
C CYS A 36 -38.73 1.33 1.51
N THR A 37 -38.02 0.95 0.45
CA THR A 37 -38.58 0.14 -0.64
C THR A 37 -38.29 -1.36 -0.49
N ASN A 38 -37.54 -1.75 0.54
CA ASN A 38 -37.02 -3.11 0.73
C ASN A 38 -36.42 -3.69 -0.56
N LYS A 39 -35.70 -2.83 -1.30
CA LYS A 39 -34.97 -3.21 -2.50
C LYS A 39 -33.51 -3.33 -2.13
N ASP A 40 -32.85 -4.32 -2.71
CA ASP A 40 -31.39 -4.38 -2.69
C ASP A 40 -30.85 -3.05 -3.18
N ILE A 41 -29.85 -2.52 -2.47
CA ILE A 41 -29.02 -1.43 -3.01
C ILE A 41 -28.34 -2.05 -4.22
N VAL A 42 -28.94 -1.88 -5.39
CA VAL A 42 -28.31 -2.25 -6.65
C VAL A 42 -27.04 -1.40 -6.69
N PHE A 43 -25.89 -2.06 -6.54
CA PHE A 43 -24.57 -1.48 -6.58
C PHE A 43 -24.37 -0.89 -7.97
N VAL A 44 -24.85 0.34 -8.18
CA VAL A 44 -24.50 1.12 -9.36
C VAL A 44 -23.00 1.29 -9.27
N PHE A 45 -22.28 0.71 -10.24
CA PHE A 45 -20.85 0.87 -10.43
C PHE A 45 -20.48 2.32 -10.15
N MET A 46 -19.90 2.56 -8.97
CA MET A 46 -19.50 3.89 -8.61
C MET A 46 -18.30 4.22 -9.48
N ASP A 47 -18.27 5.44 -10.02
CA ASP A 47 -17.12 5.95 -10.76
C ASP A 47 -15.82 5.95 -9.92
N TYR A 48 -15.95 5.69 -8.61
CA TYR A 48 -14.89 5.70 -7.63
C TYR A 48 -14.83 4.41 -6.80
N ASP A 49 -13.62 3.93 -6.58
CA ASP A 49 -13.30 2.96 -5.54
C ASP A 49 -12.67 3.70 -4.35
N ILE A 50 -13.22 3.53 -3.15
CA ILE A 50 -12.72 4.21 -1.95
C ILE A 50 -12.06 3.19 -1.05
N TRP A 51 -10.81 3.42 -0.66
CA TRP A 51 -10.03 2.50 0.17
C TRP A 51 -9.54 3.21 1.42
N LYS A 52 -9.61 2.55 2.57
CA LYS A 52 -9.06 3.04 3.84
C LYS A 52 -7.91 2.15 4.29
N CYS A 53 -6.80 2.77 4.69
CA CYS A 53 -5.68 2.07 5.26
C CYS A 53 -5.95 1.76 6.76
N PRO A 54 -5.93 0.50 7.20
CA PRO A 54 -6.18 0.17 8.61
C PRO A 54 -5.01 0.57 9.53
N ARG A 55 -3.81 0.77 8.98
CA ARG A 55 -2.63 1.16 9.78
C ARG A 55 -2.60 2.65 10.10
N CYS A 56 -2.78 3.51 9.09
CA CYS A 56 -2.64 4.96 9.25
C CYS A 56 -3.94 5.74 9.00
N ASN A 57 -5.06 5.04 8.80
CA ASN A 57 -6.39 5.60 8.54
C ASN A 57 -6.51 6.50 7.30
N ARG A 58 -5.49 6.61 6.45
CA ARG A 58 -5.60 7.38 5.19
C ARG A 58 -6.68 6.79 4.30
N VAL A 59 -7.42 7.67 3.63
CA VAL A 59 -8.48 7.30 2.70
C VAL A 59 -8.06 7.72 1.29
N TYR A 60 -8.22 6.80 0.34
CA TYR A 60 -7.88 6.99 -1.07
C TYR A 60 -9.16 6.84 -1.88
N SER A 61 -9.38 7.79 -2.79
CA SER A 61 -10.40 7.68 -3.84
C SER A 61 -9.70 7.35 -5.14
N PHE A 62 -10.12 6.30 -5.82
CA PHE A 62 -9.59 5.89 -7.11
C PHE A 62 -10.62 6.12 -8.20
N LYS A 63 -10.24 6.79 -9.29
CA LYS A 63 -11.06 6.97 -10.48
C LYS A 63 -10.35 6.33 -11.67
N LYS A 64 -11.02 5.39 -12.35
CA LYS A 64 -10.43 4.63 -13.48
C LYS A 64 -9.06 4.05 -13.13
N ASN A 65 -8.94 3.41 -11.96
CA ASN A 65 -7.71 2.81 -11.42
C ASN A 65 -6.56 3.78 -11.08
N ASN A 66 -6.75 5.10 -11.18
CA ASN A 66 -5.77 6.08 -10.74
C ASN A 66 -6.23 6.73 -9.44
N ILE A 67 -5.30 7.16 -8.59
CA ILE A 67 -5.65 7.97 -7.41
C ILE A 67 -6.23 9.29 -7.90
N ASP A 68 -7.46 9.56 -7.49
CA ASP A 68 -8.13 10.83 -7.70
C ASP A 68 -7.86 11.75 -6.51
N LYS A 69 -8.01 11.22 -5.29
CA LYS A 69 -7.84 11.99 -4.04
C LYS A 69 -7.24 11.15 -2.93
N MET A 70 -6.48 11.81 -2.06
CA MET A 70 -6.02 11.26 -0.79
C MET A 70 -6.50 12.14 0.36
N PHE A 71 -6.92 11.51 1.45
CA PHE A 71 -7.31 12.20 2.66
C PHE A 71 -6.57 11.61 3.86
N ALA A 72 -6.19 12.49 4.79
CA ALA A 72 -5.60 12.11 6.06
C ALA A 72 -6.43 12.68 7.21
N ILE A 73 -6.32 12.03 8.37
CA ILE A 73 -6.94 12.53 9.60
C ILE A 73 -6.31 13.88 9.96
N GLU A 74 -7.16 14.84 10.29
CA GLU A 74 -6.79 16.10 10.92
C GLU A 74 -6.99 15.93 12.44
N GLU A 75 -5.96 16.19 13.23
CA GLU A 75 -5.98 16.02 14.69
C GLU A 75 -6.85 17.09 15.37
N VAL A 76 -8.17 16.89 15.31
CA VAL A 76 -9.18 17.79 15.87
C VAL A 76 -10.17 16.96 16.68
N GLU A 77 -10.37 17.34 17.94
CA GLU A 77 -11.42 16.74 18.76
C GLU A 77 -12.78 17.34 18.40
N MET A 78 -13.67 16.50 17.87
CA MET A 78 -15.03 16.90 17.48
C MET A 78 -16.01 15.81 17.86
N ASN A 79 -17.11 16.17 18.51
CA ASN A 79 -18.20 15.27 18.90
C ASN A 79 -19.57 15.72 18.37
N ILE A 80 -19.68 16.97 17.90
CA ILE A 80 -20.89 17.53 17.30
C ILE A 80 -20.47 18.32 16.06
N LEU A 81 -21.10 18.04 14.92
CA LEU A 81 -20.89 18.77 13.67
C LEU A 81 -22.03 19.78 13.47
N THR A 82 -21.79 21.04 13.80
CA THR A 82 -22.71 22.16 13.50
C THR A 82 -22.24 23.02 12.32
N GLN A 83 -20.92 23.12 12.14
CA GLN A 83 -20.27 23.84 11.05
C GLN A 83 -18.91 23.21 10.76
N CYS A 84 -18.45 23.37 9.51
CA CYS A 84 -17.14 22.95 9.08
C CYS A 84 -16.07 23.85 9.70
N LEU A 85 -14.83 23.38 9.77
CA LEU A 85 -13.68 24.17 10.19
C LEU A 85 -13.42 25.40 9.29
N CYS A 86 -13.96 25.43 8.08
CA CYS A 86 -13.92 26.62 7.21
C CYS A 86 -15.11 27.58 7.40
N GLY A 87 -16.01 27.30 8.35
CA GLY A 87 -17.21 28.10 8.64
C GLY A 87 -18.47 27.74 7.84
N GLN A 88 -18.37 26.80 6.89
CA GLN A 88 -19.52 26.36 6.09
C GLN A 88 -20.49 25.50 6.91
N GLN A 89 -21.80 25.70 6.71
CA GLN A 89 -22.86 24.92 7.40
C GLN A 89 -23.60 23.93 6.49
N ASP A 90 -23.42 24.03 5.19
CA ASP A 90 -24.03 23.13 4.20
C ASP A 90 -23.08 21.96 3.87
N PHE A 91 -23.62 20.74 3.97
CA PHE A 91 -22.89 19.49 3.82
C PHE A 91 -23.65 18.52 2.95
N ASN A 92 -22.93 17.78 2.11
CA ASN A 92 -23.47 16.57 1.51
C ASN A 92 -23.41 15.43 2.52
N THR A 93 -24.48 14.66 2.63
CA THR A 93 -24.60 13.51 3.55
C THR A 93 -24.53 12.18 2.82
N TYR A 94 -23.77 11.27 3.40
CA TYR A 94 -23.53 9.93 2.86
C TYR A 94 -23.52 8.90 3.98
N ILE A 95 -23.77 7.66 3.59
CA ILE A 95 -23.56 6.47 4.40
C ILE A 95 -22.34 5.73 3.85
N ALA A 96 -21.47 5.26 4.75
CA ALA A 96 -20.28 4.51 4.39
C ALA A 96 -20.22 3.13 5.07
N TYR A 97 -19.89 2.08 4.32
CA TYR A 97 -19.78 0.72 4.84
C TYR A 97 -18.74 -0.11 4.08
N THR A 98 -18.27 -1.19 4.70
CA THR A 98 -17.36 -2.19 4.12
C THR A 98 -18.12 -3.47 3.74
N ASP A 99 -17.50 -4.34 2.94
CA ASP A 99 -18.10 -5.62 2.57
C ASP A 99 -18.31 -6.51 3.81
N ILE A 100 -17.38 -6.49 4.79
CA ILE A 100 -17.53 -7.21 6.07
C ILE A 100 -18.77 -6.76 6.84
N GLU A 101 -19.07 -5.47 6.84
CA GLU A 101 -20.23 -4.94 7.55
C GLU A 101 -21.53 -5.33 6.86
N MET A 102 -21.57 -5.30 5.52
CA MET A 102 -22.75 -5.73 4.77
C MET A 102 -23.04 -7.22 4.93
N ASP A 103 -22.02 -8.07 4.90
CA ASP A 103 -22.20 -9.51 5.07
C ASP A 103 -22.76 -9.87 6.45
N ARG A 104 -22.39 -9.12 7.50
CA ARG A 104 -22.99 -9.30 8.82
C ARG A 104 -24.49 -9.01 8.84
N TYR A 105 -24.95 -8.07 8.03
CA TYR A 105 -26.36 -7.69 8.00
C TYR A 105 -27.25 -8.66 7.22
N THR A 106 -26.71 -9.33 6.20
CA THR A 106 -27.45 -10.31 5.39
C THR A 106 -27.50 -11.70 6.02
N SER A 107 -26.63 -11.98 6.99
CA SER A 107 -26.49 -13.31 7.62
C SER A 107 -27.27 -13.50 8.91
N THR A 108 -27.72 -12.44 9.59
CA THR A 108 -28.54 -12.55 10.80
C THR A 108 -30.02 -12.70 10.48
N ALA A 109 -30.63 -13.81 10.92
CA ALA A 109 -32.06 -14.10 10.69
C ALA A 109 -32.99 -13.00 11.25
N ASP A 110 -32.54 -12.27 12.27
CA ASP A 110 -33.29 -11.19 12.93
C ASP A 110 -33.32 -9.88 12.13
N THR A 111 -32.43 -9.71 11.14
CA THR A 111 -32.40 -8.55 10.21
C THR A 111 -32.89 -8.93 8.82
N ALA A 112 -33.32 -10.17 8.61
CA ALA A 112 -33.85 -10.62 7.33
C ALA A 112 -35.09 -9.80 6.94
N GLY A 113 -34.92 -8.89 5.98
CA GLY A 113 -35.99 -8.01 5.48
C GLY A 113 -36.07 -6.62 6.14
N GLN A 114 -35.08 -6.22 6.95
CA GLN A 114 -34.92 -4.85 7.40
C GLN A 114 -33.51 -4.36 7.07
N MET A 115 -33.40 -3.19 6.43
CA MET A 115 -32.08 -2.58 6.25
C MET A 115 -31.57 -2.05 7.60
N PRO A 116 -30.30 -2.32 7.93
CA PRO A 116 -29.70 -1.97 9.21
C PRO A 116 -29.50 -0.46 9.36
N ASN A 117 -29.22 -0.02 10.59
CA ASN A 117 -28.68 1.32 10.79
C ASN A 117 -27.34 1.44 10.03
N PRO A 118 -27.07 2.59 9.39
CA PRO A 118 -25.82 2.78 8.69
C PRO A 118 -24.64 2.63 9.67
N PRO A 119 -23.59 1.88 9.32
CA PRO A 119 -22.46 1.69 10.23
C PRO A 119 -21.65 2.98 10.41
N ARG A 120 -21.69 3.89 9.42
CA ARG A 120 -21.02 5.19 9.49
C ARG A 120 -21.82 6.26 8.77
N ASP A 121 -21.93 7.41 9.43
CA ASP A 121 -22.39 8.65 8.84
C ASP A 121 -21.19 9.44 8.33
N LEU A 122 -21.32 9.97 7.11
CA LEU A 122 -20.29 10.76 6.46
C LEU A 122 -20.86 12.10 5.98
N TRP A 123 -20.22 13.18 6.37
CA TRP A 123 -20.54 14.53 5.89
C TRP A 123 -19.38 15.06 5.08
N SER A 124 -19.64 15.64 3.90
CA SER A 124 -18.61 16.29 3.08
C SER A 124 -18.90 17.78 2.96
N CYS A 125 -17.90 18.60 3.23
CA CYS A 125 -17.98 20.04 3.10
C CYS A 125 -17.84 20.47 1.63
N ASN A 126 -18.82 21.21 1.13
CA ASN A 126 -18.88 21.69 -0.25
C ASN A 126 -17.84 22.78 -0.59
N THR A 127 -17.13 23.31 0.40
CA THR A 127 -16.20 24.44 0.23
C THR A 127 -14.74 24.03 0.31
N CYS A 128 -14.36 23.25 1.32
CA CYS A 128 -12.96 22.94 1.60
C CYS A 128 -12.60 21.46 1.46
N ASN A 129 -13.49 20.66 0.87
CA ASN A 129 -13.32 19.22 0.63
C ASN A 129 -12.94 18.39 1.87
N ARG A 130 -13.20 18.88 3.08
CA ARG A 130 -13.10 18.07 4.29
C ARG A 130 -14.28 17.12 4.34
N PHE A 131 -14.05 15.92 4.85
CA PHE A 131 -15.16 15.06 5.26
C PHE A 131 -15.04 14.68 6.73
N PHE A 132 -16.19 14.35 7.31
CA PHE A 132 -16.39 14.06 8.70
C PHE A 132 -17.00 12.68 8.78
N LEU A 133 -16.43 11.80 9.60
CA LEU A 133 -16.87 10.42 9.72
C LEU A 133 -17.26 10.15 11.18
N LYS A 134 -18.50 9.73 11.40
CA LYS A 134 -18.96 9.23 12.70
C LYS A 134 -19.29 7.75 12.57
N GLU A 135 -18.60 6.91 13.32
CA GLU A 135 -18.94 5.50 13.41
C GLU A 135 -20.12 5.31 14.37
N ALA A 136 -21.02 4.37 14.08
CA ALA A 136 -22.29 4.20 14.83
C ALA A 136 -22.11 3.98 16.34
N GLN A 137 -20.95 3.45 16.77
CA GLN A 137 -20.62 3.19 18.18
C GLN A 137 -19.68 4.24 18.78
N SER A 138 -19.34 5.30 18.03
CA SER A 138 -18.40 6.35 18.44
C SER A 138 -19.14 7.66 18.71
N GLU A 139 -18.78 8.33 19.80
CA GLU A 139 -19.18 9.72 20.04
C GLU A 139 -18.23 10.73 19.38
N ILE A 140 -17.08 10.25 18.90
CA ILE A 140 -16.06 11.07 18.26
C ILE A 140 -16.27 11.06 16.74
N ILE A 141 -16.21 12.26 16.17
CA ILE A 141 -16.22 12.51 14.73
C ILE A 141 -14.77 12.64 14.27
N GLN A 142 -14.35 11.76 13.38
CA GLN A 142 -13.05 11.86 12.73
C GLN A 142 -13.13 12.89 11.60
N VAL A 143 -12.20 13.85 11.61
CA VAL A 143 -12.10 14.88 10.57
C VAL A 143 -11.01 14.48 9.58
N TYR A 144 -11.34 14.51 8.30
CA TYR A 144 -10.43 14.20 7.21
C TYR A 144 -10.26 15.40 6.31
N ARG A 145 -9.00 15.67 5.95
CA ARG A 145 -8.62 16.75 5.03
C ARG A 145 -8.00 16.15 3.78
N GLU A 146 -8.40 16.69 2.63
CA GLU A 146 -7.76 16.38 1.35
C GLU A 146 -6.29 16.81 1.39
N GLN A 147 -5.42 15.88 1.02
CA GLN A 147 -4.00 16.09 0.84
C GLN A 147 -3.66 15.85 -0.62
N ASP A 148 -2.78 16.70 -1.15
CA ASP A 148 -2.23 16.47 -2.46
C ASP A 148 -1.31 15.25 -2.39
N TYR A 149 -1.70 14.18 -3.08
CA TYR A 149 -0.96 12.93 -3.13
C TYR A 149 0.42 13.10 -3.80
N TYR A 150 0.51 14.02 -4.77
CA TYR A 150 1.68 14.24 -5.61
C TYR A 150 2.57 15.39 -5.12
N ALA A 151 2.02 16.38 -4.40
CA ALA A 151 2.84 17.49 -3.86
C ALA A 151 3.79 17.09 -2.72
N TYR A 152 3.68 15.86 -2.21
CA TYR A 152 4.52 15.37 -1.10
C TYR A 152 5.78 14.62 -1.56
N ASP A 153 6.01 14.49 -2.86
CA ASP A 153 7.22 13.82 -3.36
C ASP A 153 8.48 14.71 -3.28
N ASP A 154 8.35 16.00 -2.91
CA ASP A 154 9.47 16.95 -2.77
C ASP A 154 9.93 17.25 -1.33
N ILE A 155 9.27 16.74 -0.28
CA ILE A 155 9.66 17.03 1.11
C ILE A 155 9.64 15.75 1.98
N ALA A 156 10.85 15.26 2.23
CA ALA A 156 11.25 14.25 3.22
C ALA A 156 10.99 12.78 2.86
N SER A 157 12.03 12.19 2.27
CA SER A 157 12.43 10.79 2.27
C SER A 157 12.28 10.11 3.65
N ALA A 158 11.18 9.41 3.87
CA ALA A 158 11.02 8.57 5.07
C ALA A 158 10.41 7.18 4.77
N ASP A 159 10.51 6.71 3.52
CA ASP A 159 10.11 5.35 3.10
C ASP A 159 10.71 5.04 1.71
N GLU A 160 12.01 5.31 1.49
CA GLU A 160 12.71 4.57 0.44
C GLU A 160 12.73 3.12 0.91
N GLU A 161 12.22 2.17 0.12
CA GLU A 161 12.43 0.76 0.45
C GLU A 161 13.94 0.48 0.47
N PRO A 162 14.42 -0.43 1.33
CA PRO A 162 15.85 -0.70 1.43
C PRO A 162 16.39 -1.14 0.07
N ARG A 163 17.42 -0.44 -0.42
CA ARG A 163 18.06 -0.71 -1.71
C ARG A 163 18.94 -1.94 -1.62
N ASN A 164 19.06 -2.70 -2.71
CA ASN A 164 20.04 -3.77 -2.79
C ASN A 164 21.37 -3.22 -3.29
N VAL A 165 22.42 -3.41 -2.50
CA VAL A 165 23.78 -2.95 -2.83
C VAL A 165 24.70 -4.16 -2.95
N TYR A 166 25.13 -4.46 -4.17
CA TYR A 166 26.05 -5.56 -4.45
C TYR A 166 27.49 -5.04 -4.49
N LEU A 167 28.31 -5.51 -3.55
CA LEU A 167 29.71 -5.17 -3.42
C LEU A 167 30.56 -6.26 -4.08
N ILE A 168 30.99 -5.99 -5.31
CA ILE A 168 31.70 -6.90 -6.20
C ILE A 168 33.23 -6.72 -6.01
N PRO A 169 34.03 -7.80 -5.95
CA PRO A 169 35.48 -7.67 -5.91
C PRO A 169 36.01 -6.95 -7.15
N LYS A 170 36.91 -5.98 -6.97
CA LYS A 170 37.50 -5.24 -8.09
C LYS A 170 38.15 -6.17 -9.11
N GLY A 171 37.74 -6.02 -10.37
CA GLY A 171 38.25 -6.82 -11.49
C GLY A 171 37.55 -8.16 -11.67
N TYR A 172 36.53 -8.48 -10.86
CA TYR A 172 35.70 -9.65 -11.08
C TYR A 172 34.97 -9.56 -12.43
N THR A 173 35.03 -10.64 -13.21
CA THR A 173 34.25 -10.83 -14.44
C THR A 173 33.66 -12.23 -14.47
N GLY A 174 32.41 -12.34 -14.89
CA GLY A 174 31.69 -13.61 -14.92
C GLY A 174 30.38 -13.59 -14.13
N TRP A 175 29.86 -14.78 -13.87
CA TRP A 175 28.56 -14.98 -13.24
C TRP A 175 28.64 -14.89 -11.73
N ILE A 176 27.86 -13.98 -11.15
CA ILE A 176 27.58 -13.96 -9.73
C ILE A 176 26.33 -14.78 -9.46
N GLU A 177 26.35 -15.57 -8.39
CA GLU A 177 25.21 -16.31 -7.89
C GLU A 177 24.96 -16.02 -6.41
N ILE A 178 23.72 -15.72 -6.06
CA ILE A 178 23.28 -15.55 -4.67
C ILE A 178 22.28 -16.65 -4.36
N HIS A 179 22.59 -17.47 -3.36
CA HIS A 179 21.75 -18.59 -2.91
C HIS A 179 21.06 -18.19 -1.60
N TYR A 180 19.75 -18.01 -1.68
CA TYR A 180 18.88 -17.67 -0.56
C TYR A 180 18.43 -18.95 0.19
N ARG A 181 17.75 -18.76 1.32
CA ARG A 181 17.17 -19.83 2.16
C ARG A 181 18.21 -20.82 2.74
N GLN A 182 19.46 -20.39 2.87
CA GLN A 182 20.53 -21.23 3.41
C GLN A 182 20.59 -21.07 4.94
N ALA A 183 19.80 -21.85 5.68
CA ALA A 183 19.57 -21.66 7.12
C ALA A 183 20.83 -21.63 8.01
N SER A 184 21.94 -22.23 7.57
CA SER A 184 23.23 -22.23 8.29
C SER A 184 24.19 -21.11 7.89
N TYR A 185 23.76 -20.19 7.02
CA TYR A 185 24.57 -19.09 6.51
C TYR A 185 24.13 -17.73 7.08
N PRO A 186 24.99 -16.70 7.01
CA PRO A 186 24.69 -15.37 7.55
C PRO A 186 23.38 -14.78 7.03
N LEU A 187 22.70 -14.02 7.88
CA LEU A 187 21.58 -13.17 7.50
C LEU A 187 22.14 -11.80 7.09
N ILE A 188 21.73 -11.28 5.94
CA ILE A 188 21.98 -9.89 5.57
C ILE A 188 20.94 -9.03 6.28
N GLU A 189 21.42 -8.23 7.24
CA GLU A 189 20.62 -7.24 7.96
C GLU A 189 20.59 -5.91 7.17
N ILE A 190 19.54 -5.13 7.39
CA ILE A 190 19.43 -3.78 6.81
C ILE A 190 20.32 -2.82 7.60
N ASN A 191 21.15 -2.05 6.90
CA ASN A 191 21.94 -0.97 7.49
C ASN A 191 21.81 0.29 6.62
N ASN A 192 21.50 1.44 7.24
CA ASN A 192 21.30 2.71 6.52
C ASN A 192 20.35 2.60 5.33
N ASN A 193 19.28 1.81 5.47
CA ASN A 193 18.31 1.54 4.41
C ASN A 193 18.91 0.82 3.17
N GLU A 194 19.92 -0.02 3.38
CA GLU A 194 20.55 -0.86 2.35
C GLU A 194 20.62 -2.32 2.81
N TYR A 195 20.33 -3.25 1.90
CA TYR A 195 20.81 -4.62 1.97
C TYR A 195 22.17 -4.68 1.28
N VAL A 196 23.23 -4.94 2.05
CA VAL A 196 24.60 -4.98 1.51
C VAL A 196 25.03 -6.42 1.27
N PHE A 197 25.17 -6.78 0.00
CA PHE A 197 25.62 -8.10 -0.45
C PHE A 197 27.12 -8.05 -0.79
N GLU A 198 27.96 -8.48 0.14
CA GLU A 198 29.39 -8.63 -0.09
C GLU A 198 29.66 -9.90 -0.91
N ILE A 199 29.96 -9.73 -2.19
CA ILE A 199 30.19 -10.83 -3.11
C ILE A 199 31.61 -11.38 -2.90
N PRO A 200 31.78 -12.68 -2.60
CA PRO A 200 33.12 -13.26 -2.47
C PRO A 200 33.86 -13.32 -3.81
N ASP A 201 35.19 -13.48 -3.80
CA ASP A 201 36.02 -13.67 -5.01
C ASP A 201 35.56 -14.86 -5.88
N SER A 202 34.86 -15.82 -5.28
CA SER A 202 34.27 -16.95 -6.00
C SER A 202 33.06 -16.59 -6.88
N GLY A 203 32.45 -15.42 -6.67
CA GLY A 203 31.16 -15.03 -7.25
C GLY A 203 29.94 -15.69 -6.64
N ILE A 204 30.10 -16.60 -5.66
CA ILE A 204 28.98 -17.34 -5.08
C ILE A 204 28.76 -16.89 -3.63
N LEU A 205 27.65 -16.22 -3.38
CA LEU A 205 27.20 -15.80 -2.06
C LEU A 205 26.06 -16.73 -1.57
N ARG A 206 26.10 -17.12 -0.30
CA ARG A 206 25.06 -17.95 0.34
C ARG A 206 24.57 -17.27 1.61
N ILE A 207 23.25 -17.11 1.75
CA ILE A 207 22.64 -16.34 2.83
C ILE A 207 21.33 -16.98 3.31
N SER A 208 20.95 -16.68 4.56
CA SER A 208 19.73 -17.20 5.17
C SER A 208 18.47 -16.38 4.89
N ASN A 209 18.59 -15.21 4.26
CA ASN A 209 17.46 -14.40 3.79
C ASN A 209 16.51 -15.28 2.94
N LYS A 210 15.20 -15.11 3.14
CA LYS A 210 14.20 -16.00 2.52
C LYS A 210 13.95 -15.70 1.05
N GLU A 211 13.99 -14.43 0.69
CA GLU A 211 13.66 -13.88 -0.63
C GLU A 211 14.55 -12.66 -0.91
N PRO A 212 14.88 -12.38 -2.18
CA PRO A 212 15.43 -11.11 -2.61
C PRO A 212 14.37 -10.00 -2.45
N HIS A 213 14.84 -8.79 -2.21
CA HIS A 213 14.02 -7.59 -2.37
C HIS A 213 14.07 -7.16 -3.83
N TYR A 214 12.95 -6.78 -4.43
CA TYR A 214 12.84 -6.56 -5.89
C TYR A 214 12.72 -5.07 -6.26
N GLU A 215 13.58 -4.23 -5.69
CA GLU A 215 13.65 -2.81 -6.04
C GLU A 215 15.05 -2.47 -6.55
N GLU A 216 15.29 -1.20 -6.92
CA GLU A 216 16.52 -0.73 -7.60
C GLU A 216 17.81 -1.38 -7.06
N ASP A 217 18.42 -2.21 -7.91
CA ASP A 217 19.70 -2.86 -7.64
C ASP A 217 20.85 -1.91 -7.98
N GLU A 218 21.76 -1.70 -7.04
CA GLU A 218 22.99 -0.93 -7.23
C GLU A 218 24.22 -1.85 -7.15
N TYR A 219 25.10 -1.72 -8.13
CA TYR A 219 26.28 -2.56 -8.26
C TYR A 219 27.54 -1.72 -8.14
N TYR A 220 28.45 -2.11 -7.24
CA TYR A 220 29.70 -1.42 -6.99
C TYR A 220 30.87 -2.39 -6.97
N TYR A 221 31.99 -2.01 -7.57
CA TYR A 221 33.28 -2.61 -7.23
C TYR A 221 33.76 -2.08 -5.89
N THR A 222 34.39 -2.95 -5.10
CA THR A 222 35.07 -2.58 -3.85
C THR A 222 36.58 -2.65 -4.02
N ASP A 223 37.28 -1.61 -3.56
CA ASP A 223 38.72 -1.62 -3.38
C ASP A 223 39.13 -1.07 -2.02
N SER A 224 40.44 -1.03 -1.74
CA SER A 224 40.99 -0.52 -0.48
C SER A 224 40.64 0.94 -0.19
N ASN A 225 40.09 1.69 -1.14
CA ASN A 225 39.74 3.10 -1.04
C ASN A 225 38.21 3.35 -1.02
N GLY A 226 37.35 2.34 -1.19
CA GLY A 226 35.89 2.47 -1.07
C GLY A 226 35.06 1.80 -2.18
N ARG A 227 33.83 2.29 -2.39
CA ARG A 227 32.89 1.84 -3.44
C ARG A 227 33.13 2.64 -4.74
N SER A 228 33.17 1.96 -5.88
CA SER A 228 33.16 2.57 -7.22
C SER A 228 32.10 1.91 -8.09
N THR A 229 31.29 2.69 -8.82
CA THR A 229 30.16 2.17 -9.63
C THR A 229 30.59 1.06 -10.60
N CYS A 230 29.80 -0.02 -10.66
CA CYS A 230 29.96 -1.11 -11.62
C CYS A 230 28.93 -0.96 -12.76
N GLU A 231 29.35 -0.38 -13.88
CA GLU A 231 28.46 -0.05 -15.00
C GLU A 231 28.14 -1.23 -15.94
N LEU A 232 28.69 -2.42 -15.67
CA LEU A 232 28.62 -3.57 -16.58
C LEU A 232 27.95 -4.77 -15.90
N VAL A 233 26.70 -4.61 -15.49
CA VAL A 233 25.86 -5.73 -15.06
C VAL A 233 24.78 -6.00 -16.10
N SER A 234 24.63 -7.26 -16.47
CA SER A 234 23.64 -7.71 -17.45
C SER A 234 23.07 -9.06 -17.08
N ARG A 235 21.96 -9.44 -17.73
CA ARG A 235 21.31 -10.76 -17.62
C ARG A 235 21.05 -11.19 -16.17
N HIS A 236 20.04 -10.57 -15.58
CA HIS A 236 19.50 -10.96 -14.29
C HIS A 236 18.55 -12.15 -14.44
N ILE A 237 18.80 -13.23 -13.70
CA ILE A 237 18.04 -14.48 -13.74
C ILE A 237 17.71 -14.90 -12.32
N ILE A 238 16.44 -15.23 -12.08
CA ILE A 238 15.97 -15.78 -10.80
C ILE A 238 15.44 -17.19 -11.03
N GLU A 239 15.92 -18.15 -10.25
CA GLU A 239 15.53 -19.56 -10.26
C GLU A 239 14.98 -19.93 -8.87
N ASP A 240 13.68 -20.20 -8.77
CA ASP A 240 13.06 -20.72 -7.53
C ASP A 240 12.65 -22.19 -7.70
N SER A 241 13.19 -23.07 -6.86
CA SER A 241 12.83 -24.50 -6.80
C SER A 241 12.00 -24.86 -5.56
N GLY A 242 11.54 -23.87 -4.80
CA GLY A 242 10.87 -24.03 -3.51
C GLY A 242 11.85 -24.22 -2.35
N GLU A 243 12.75 -25.21 -2.45
CA GLU A 243 13.77 -25.46 -1.42
C GLU A 243 14.94 -24.46 -1.51
N THR A 244 15.27 -24.00 -2.71
CA THR A 244 16.36 -23.04 -2.93
C THR A 244 15.90 -21.96 -3.89
N LEU A 245 16.31 -20.74 -3.61
CA LEU A 245 16.11 -19.60 -4.48
C LEU A 245 17.49 -19.05 -4.89
N ARG A 246 17.71 -18.92 -6.19
CA ARG A 246 18.98 -18.45 -6.76
C ARG A 246 18.75 -17.22 -7.60
N GLU A 247 19.58 -16.24 -7.37
CA GLU A 247 19.67 -15.04 -8.20
C GLU A 247 21.02 -15.05 -8.90
N LYS A 248 21.03 -14.72 -10.19
CA LYS A 248 22.24 -14.70 -11.00
C LYS A 248 22.30 -13.44 -11.83
N PHE A 249 23.47 -12.84 -11.93
CA PHE A 249 23.74 -11.75 -12.84
C PHE A 249 25.17 -11.82 -13.38
N LEU A 250 25.36 -11.33 -14.60
CA LEU A 250 26.65 -11.34 -15.29
C LEU A 250 27.34 -9.98 -15.10
N VAL A 251 28.57 -10.01 -14.59
CA VAL A 251 29.45 -8.84 -14.50
C VAL A 251 30.46 -8.87 -15.65
N GLY A 252 30.47 -7.80 -16.45
CA GLY A 252 31.33 -7.65 -17.63
C GLY A 252 30.58 -7.86 -18.95
N LYS A 253 31.34 -7.88 -20.05
CA LYS A 253 30.79 -8.14 -21.39
C LYS A 253 30.65 -9.65 -21.59
N GLU A 254 29.59 -10.05 -22.28
CA GLU A 254 29.58 -11.39 -22.86
C GLU A 254 30.72 -11.51 -23.86
N GLU A 255 31.65 -12.44 -23.59
CA GLU A 255 32.44 -12.99 -24.67
C GLU A 255 31.47 -13.75 -25.58
N ASN A 256 31.25 -13.21 -26.78
CA ASN A 256 30.60 -13.96 -27.85
C ASN A 256 31.37 -15.28 -27.99
N LYS A 257 30.74 -16.37 -27.56
CA LYS A 257 31.17 -17.70 -27.94
C LYS A 257 30.81 -17.86 -29.41
N ASP A 258 31.76 -17.51 -30.28
CA ASP A 258 31.81 -18.00 -31.66
C ASP A 258 31.88 -19.54 -31.67
#